data_AF-A0A6I5CWD7-F1
#
_entry.id   AF-A0A6I5CWD7-F1
#
_cell.length_a   1.000
_cell.length_b   1.000
_cell.length_c   1.000
_cell.angle_alpha   90.00
_cell.angle_beta   90.00
_cell.angle_gamma   90.00
#
_symmetry.space_group_name_H-M   'P 1'
#
loop_
_entity.id
_entity.type
_entity.pdbx_description
1 polymer ?
#
loop_
_entity_poly.entity_id
_entity_poly.type
_entity_poly.pdbx_seq_one_letter_code
_entity_poly.pdbx_strand_id
1 'polypeptide(L)'
;MRIGLVTEGGYPYASGGGTLWCERLVRGLGQHEFDLYALSRSRRQEEDGWVPLPRQVGRVRTAPLWGTEDTGTRHGRRARRRFAEYYGELAAVLCATGT
;
A
#
# COMPACT_ATOMS: atom_id res chain seq x y z
N MET A 1 -22.60 -4.88 -0.12
CA MET A 1 -21.32 -5.64 0.00
C MET A 1 -20.24 -4.64 0.39
N ARG A 2 -19.27 -5.09 1.20
CA ARG A 2 -18.09 -4.29 1.58
C ARG A 2 -16.86 -4.78 0.81
N ILE A 3 -16.09 -3.85 0.28
CA ILE A 3 -14.91 -4.12 -0.55
C ILE A 3 -13.68 -3.47 0.08
N GLY A 4 -12.62 -4.26 0.32
CA GLY A 4 -11.31 -3.73 0.67
C GLY A 4 -10.49 -3.48 -0.59
N LEU A 5 -10.05 -2.24 -0.81
CA LEU A 5 -9.20 -1.88 -1.94
C LEU A 5 -7.81 -1.49 -1.44
N VAL A 6 -6.79 -2.25 -1.85
CA VAL A 6 -5.38 -1.99 -1.52
C VAL A 6 -4.70 -1.35 -2.72
N THR A 7 -4.05 -0.20 -2.53
CA THR A 7 -3.40 0.56 -3.60
C THR A 7 -1.97 0.92 -3.21
N GLU A 8 -1.03 0.82 -4.15
CA GLU A 8 0.35 1.29 -3.96
C GLU A 8 0.55 2.60 -4.71
N GLY A 9 0.83 3.67 -3.97
CA GLY A 9 1.08 5.01 -4.47
C GLY A 9 -0.04 5.55 -5.36
N GLY A 10 -1.25 5.01 -5.27
CA GLY A 10 -2.41 5.37 -6.07
C GLY A 10 -3.51 6.01 -5.21
N TYR A 11 -4.77 5.81 -5.61
CA TYR A 11 -5.92 6.35 -4.89
C TYR A 11 -5.90 5.98 -3.39
N PRO A 12 -6.11 6.93 -2.47
CA PRO A 12 -6.65 8.27 -2.69
C PRO A 12 -5.62 9.38 -2.90
N TYR A 13 -4.34 9.08 -3.05
CA TYR A 13 -3.32 10.11 -3.29
C TYR A 13 -3.39 10.67 -4.72
N ALA A 14 -3.22 11.99 -4.83
CA ALA A 14 -3.36 12.72 -6.10
C ALA A 14 -2.27 12.37 -7.13
N SER A 15 -1.11 11.88 -6.69
CA SER A 15 0.03 11.55 -7.54
C SER A 15 0.27 10.04 -7.61
N GLY A 16 0.03 9.41 -8.77
CA GLY A 16 0.20 7.96 -8.94
C GLY A 16 -0.33 7.38 -10.26
N GLY A 17 0.40 6.46 -10.88
CA GLY A 17 0.00 5.85 -12.15
C GLY A 17 -1.31 5.04 -12.10
N GLY A 18 -1.73 4.58 -10.91
CA GLY A 18 -2.95 3.82 -10.69
C GLY A 18 -4.15 4.62 -10.17
N THR A 19 -3.98 5.91 -9.86
CA THR A 19 -5.01 6.73 -9.19
C THR A 19 -6.30 6.84 -10.01
N LEU A 20 -6.18 7.08 -11.31
CA LEU A 20 -7.32 7.33 -12.20
C LEU A 20 -8.22 6.10 -12.37
N TRP A 21 -7.64 4.90 -12.48
CA TRP A 21 -8.42 3.67 -12.62
C TRP A 21 -9.12 3.29 -11.31
N CYS A 22 -8.40 3.39 -10.18
CA CYS A 22 -8.98 3.12 -8.86
C CYS A 22 -10.12 4.09 -8.55
N GLU A 23 -9.97 5.38 -8.85
CA GLU A 23 -11.03 6.36 -8.68
C GLU A 23 -12.27 6.01 -9.52
N ARG A 24 -12.07 5.66 -10.79
CA ARG A 24 -13.16 5.24 -11.68
C ARG A 24 -13.88 3.99 -11.17
N LEU A 25 -13.14 3.01 -10.63
CA LEU A 25 -13.71 1.80 -10.05
C LEU A 25 -14.59 2.12 -8.84
N VAL A 26 -14.07 2.90 -7.89
CA VAL A 26 -14.77 3.28 -6.65
C VAL A 26 -16.02 4.11 -6.97
N ARG A 27 -15.92 5.04 -7.93
CA ARG A 27 -17.08 5.83 -8.37
C ARG A 27 -18.10 5.01 -9.17
N GLY A 28 -17.64 4.10 -10.02
CA GLY A 28 -18.49 3.23 -10.85
C GLY A 28 -19.25 2.17 -10.06
N LEU A 29 -18.75 1.79 -8.88
CA LEU A 29 -19.38 0.82 -7.98
C LEU A 29 -20.00 1.49 -6.75
N GLY A 30 -20.67 2.63 -6.93
CA GLY A 30 -21.21 3.46 -5.84
C GLY A 30 -22.28 2.78 -4.95
N GLN A 31 -22.81 1.62 -5.34
CA GLN A 31 -23.68 0.78 -4.52
C GLN A 31 -22.93 -0.08 -3.48
N HIS A 32 -21.60 -0.09 -3.49
CA HIS A 32 -20.76 -0.84 -2.58
C HIS A 32 -19.95 0.08 -1.68
N GLU A 33 -19.76 -0.33 -0.43
CA GLU A 33 -18.94 0.40 0.53
C GLU A 33 -17.48 -0.02 0.39
N PHE A 34 -16.58 0.96 0.45
CA PHE A 34 -15.14 0.77 0.28
C PHE A 34 -14.36 1.12 1.54
N ASP A 35 -13.49 0.19 1.95
CA ASP A 35 -12.41 0.40 2.90
C ASP A 35 -11.08 0.47 2.12
N LEU A 36 -10.43 1.64 2.11
CA LEU A 36 -9.18 1.85 1.36
C LEU A 36 -7.95 1.59 2.23
N TYR A 37 -6.98 0.88 1.67
CA TYR A 37 -5.66 0.66 2.23
C TYR A 37 -4.62 1.24 1.28
N ALA A 38 -4.22 2.47 1.54
CA ALA A 38 -3.34 3.24 0.66
C ALA A 38 -1.90 3.16 1.16
N LEU A 39 -1.04 2.53 0.38
CA LEU A 39 0.38 2.42 0.66
C LEU A 39 1.09 3.61 0.00
N SER A 40 1.62 4.55 0.78
CA SER A 40 2.27 5.73 0.22
C SER A 40 3.74 5.43 -0.13
N ARG A 41 4.25 6.05 -1.20
CA ARG A 41 5.64 5.80 -1.69
C ARG A 41 6.60 6.93 -1.37
N SER A 42 6.11 8.06 -0.90
CA SER A 42 6.95 9.19 -0.50
C SER A 42 6.24 10.09 0.50
N ARG A 43 7.02 10.82 1.29
CA ARG A 43 6.52 11.86 2.19
C ARG A 43 5.70 12.91 1.48
N ARG A 44 6.21 13.36 0.33
CA ARG A 44 5.54 14.34 -0.52
C ARG A 44 4.12 13.90 -0.89
N GLN A 45 3.91 12.61 -1.17
CA GLN A 45 2.59 12.09 -1.53
C GLN A 45 1.60 12.19 -0.37
N GLU A 46 2.04 12.02 0.87
CA GLU A 46 1.19 12.22 2.04
C GLU A 46 0.89 13.69 2.29
N GLU A 47 1.88 14.56 2.09
CA GLU A 47 1.76 16.02 2.21
C GLU A 47 0.82 16.61 1.14
N ASP A 48 0.85 16.09 -0.08
CA ASP A 48 -0.07 16.47 -1.17
C ASP A 48 -1.53 16.09 -0.86
N GLY A 49 -1.76 15.22 0.13
CA GLY A 49 -3.07 14.86 0.64
C GLY A 49 -3.90 13.96 -0.26
N TRP A 50 -5.17 13.80 0.10
CA TRP A 50 -6.12 12.94 -0.59
C TRP A 50 -6.99 13.74 -1.55
N VAL A 51 -7.37 13.11 -2.66
CA VAL A 51 -8.46 13.61 -3.50
C VAL A 51 -9.80 13.51 -2.75
N PRO A 52 -10.81 14.34 -3.10
CA PRO A 52 -12.14 14.25 -2.49
C PRO A 52 -12.73 12.84 -2.60
N LEU A 53 -13.05 12.26 -1.44
CA LEU A 53 -13.55 10.89 -1.35
C LEU A 53 -15.07 10.85 -1.59
N PRO A 54 -15.58 9.95 -2.43
CA PRO A 54 -17.00 9.66 -2.54
C PRO A 54 -17.59 9.15 -1.22
N ARG A 55 -18.89 9.38 -0.99
CA ARG A 55 -19.60 8.96 0.24
C ARG A 55 -19.50 7.47 0.56
N GLN A 56 -19.32 6.63 -0.46
CA GLN A 56 -19.22 5.18 -0.30
C GLN A 56 -17.85 4.72 0.23
N VAL A 57 -16.88 5.63 0.38
CA VAL A 57 -15.62 5.35 1.07
C VAL A 57 -15.83 5.60 2.56
N GLY A 58 -16.00 4.52 3.33
CA GLY A 58 -16.25 4.60 4.78
C GLY A 58 -14.98 4.81 5.59
N ARG A 59 -13.83 4.34 5.10
CA ARG A 59 -12.55 4.46 5.79
C ARG A 59 -11.37 4.47 4.83
N VAL A 60 -10.33 5.21 5.21
CA VAL A 60 -9.00 5.14 4.60
C VAL A 60 -7.99 4.80 5.70
N ARG A 61 -7.14 3.81 5.43
CA ARG A 61 -5.97 3.46 6.22
C ARG A 61 -4.74 3.69 5.36
N THR A 62 -3.79 4.45 5.88
CA THR A 62 -2.53 4.74 5.20
C THR A 62 -1.41 3.92 5.83
N ALA A 63 -0.46 3.49 5.01
CA ALA A 63 0.78 2.91 5.49
C ALA A 63 1.94 3.43 4.64
N PRO A 64 2.90 4.17 5.24
CA PRO A 64 4.08 4.61 4.52
C PRO A 64 4.99 3.43 4.18
N LEU A 65 5.30 3.28 2.88
CA LEU A 65 6.39 2.41 2.41
C LEU A 65 7.72 3.16 2.38
N TRP A 66 7.66 4.49 2.51
CA TRP A 66 8.82 5.35 2.60
C TRP A 66 9.18 5.58 4.06
N GLY A 67 10.48 5.62 4.35
CA GLY A 67 10.98 5.72 5.71
C GLY A 67 11.02 4.38 6.43
N THR A 68 11.83 4.32 7.48
CA THR A 68 12.03 3.15 8.33
C THR A 68 11.32 3.32 9.67
N GLU A 69 10.19 4.03 9.70
CA GLU A 69 9.41 4.13 10.92
C GLU A 69 8.85 2.74 11.24
N ASP A 70 9.55 2.05 12.12
CA ASP A 70 9.17 0.76 12.66
C ASP A 70 7.76 0.92 13.22
N THR A 71 6.78 0.29 12.57
CA THR A 71 5.35 0.35 12.92
C THR A 71 5.04 -0.30 14.27
N GLY A 72 6.04 -0.48 15.13
CA GLY A 72 5.97 -1.06 16.46
C GLY A 72 5.67 -2.56 16.48
N THR A 73 5.42 -3.16 15.31
CA THR A 73 5.06 -4.58 15.20
C THR A 73 6.32 -5.42 15.29
N ARG A 74 6.71 -5.74 16.54
CA ARG A 74 7.83 -6.63 16.80
C ARG A 74 7.49 -8.05 16.35
N HIS A 75 7.96 -8.40 15.16
CA HIS A 75 7.90 -9.77 14.66
C HIS A 75 8.61 -10.71 15.65
N GLY A 76 7.95 -11.79 16.06
CA GLY A 76 8.52 -12.78 16.97
C GLY A 76 9.79 -13.42 16.38
N ARG A 77 10.67 -13.96 17.24
CA ARG A 77 11.96 -14.55 16.82
C ARG A 77 11.84 -15.54 15.65
N ARG A 78 10.77 -16.34 15.63
CA ARG A 78 10.52 -17.31 14.55
C ARG A 78 10.22 -16.65 13.20
N ALA A 79 9.37 -15.63 13.19
CA ALA A 79 9.02 -14.89 11.98
C ALA A 79 10.26 -14.17 11.41
N ARG A 80 11.09 -13.57 12.28
CA ARG A 80 12.35 -12.94 11.88
C ARG A 80 13.34 -13.93 11.28
N ARG A 81 13.50 -15.11 11.88
CA ARG A 81 14.39 -16.17 11.36
C ARG A 81 13.94 -16.64 9.98
N ARG A 82 12.64 -16.95 9.83
CA ARG A 82 12.07 -17.41 8.57
C ARG A 82 12.20 -16.35 7.46
N PHE A 83 11.99 -15.09 7.80
CA PHE A 83 12.20 -13.99 6.85
C PHE A 83 13.66 -13.92 6.39
N ALA A 84 14.62 -13.96 7.32
CA ALA A 84 16.04 -13.89 6.98
C ALA A 84 16.51 -15.06 6.10
N GLU A 85 15.96 -16.26 6.34
CA GLU A 85 16.22 -17.45 5.53
C GLU A 85 15.76 -17.25 4.07
N TYR A 86 14.47 -16.95 3.85
CA TYR A 86 13.94 -16.72 2.50
C TYR A 86 14.55 -15.50 1.81
N TYR A 87 14.82 -14.44 2.57
CA TYR A 87 15.48 -13.25 2.02
C TYR A 87 16.91 -13.57 1.58
N GLY A 88 17.64 -14.39 2.33
CA GLY A 88 18.98 -14.85 1.96
C GLY A 88 18.98 -15.68 0.66
N GLU A 89 18.02 -16.60 0.52
CA GLU A 89 17.84 -17.37 -0.73
C GLU A 89 17.57 -16.46 -1.93
N LEU A 90 16.65 -15.51 -1.79
CA LEU A 90 16.35 -14.54 -2.84
C LEU A 90 17.58 -13.69 -3.21
N ALA A 91 18.27 -13.16 -2.21
CA ALA A 91 19.46 -12.33 -2.43
C ALA A 91 20.57 -13.12 -3.15
N ALA A 92 20.79 -14.38 -2.77
CA ALA A 92 21.75 -15.25 -3.43
C ALA A 92 21.42 -15.44 -4.91
N VAL A 93 20.16 -15.68 -5.26
CA VAL A 93 19.71 -15.83 -6.66
C VAL A 93 19.94 -14.52 -7.44
N LEU A 94 19.49 -13.39 -6.91
CA LEU A 94 19.63 -12.09 -7.58
C LEU A 94 21.10 -11.71 -7.82
N CYS A 95 21.98 -11.99 -6.86
CA CYS A 95 23.41 -11.74 -6.99
C CYS A 95 24.12 -12.72 -7.95
N ALA A 96 23.66 -13.97 -8.03
CA ALA A 96 24.21 -14.96 -8.95
C ALA A 96 23.85 -14.68 -10.43
N THR A 97 22.74 -13.96 -10.70
CA THR A 97 22.32 -13.59 -12.05
C THR A 97 23.03 -12.36 -12.64
N GLY A 98 24.00 -11.79 -11.94
CA GLY A 98 24.74 -10.57 -12.35
C GLY A 98 26.09 -10.82 -13.05
N THR A 99 26.47 -12.06 -13.32
CA THR A 99 27.68 -12.47 -14.06
C THR A 99 27.31 -13.17 -15.36
#